data_AF-A0A7S1V1E5-F1
#
_entry.id   AF-A0A7S1V1E5-F1
#
_cell.length_a   1.000
_cell.length_b   1.000
_cell.length_c   1.000
_cell.angle_alpha   90.00
_cell.angle_beta   90.00
_cell.angle_gamma   90.00
#
_symmetry.space_group_name_H-M   'P 1'
#
loop_
_entity.id
_entity.type
_entity.pdbx_description
1 polymer ?
#
loop_
_entity_poly.entity_id
_entity_poly.type
_entity_poly.pdbx_seq_one_letter_code
_entity_poly.pdbx_strand_id
1 'polypeptide(L)'
;DMQLIGEVYDILKNVLGMSNEEMAALFDEWNKGDLSSYLIEITAKILAKKDDVTGDGYVVDYILDKTGMKGTGRWTVQEAAEQSVAAPTIAASLDSRYISGRKEERVAAAEVLEGPTDMPPFDKA
;
A
#
# COMPACT_ATOMS: atom_id res chain seq x y z
N ASP A 1 0.74 9.67 -3.60
CA ASP A 1 0.08 8.75 -4.56
C ASP A 1 0.28 7.30 -4.19
N MET A 2 1.48 6.72 -4.37
CA MET A 2 1.71 5.29 -4.09
C MET A 2 1.24 4.85 -2.70
N GLN A 3 1.47 5.67 -1.67
CA GLN A 3 1.03 5.37 -0.31
C GLN A 3 -0.51 5.30 -0.20
N LEU A 4 -1.23 6.26 -0.80
CA LEU A 4 -2.70 6.26 -0.81
C LEU A 4 -3.25 5.02 -1.54
N ILE A 5 -2.64 4.65 -2.66
CA ILE A 5 -3.00 3.42 -3.39
C ILE A 5 -2.73 2.18 -2.52
N GLY A 6 -1.61 2.16 -1.80
CA GLY A 6 -1.26 1.08 -0.86
C GLY A 6 -2.25 0.96 0.30
N GLU A 7 -2.73 2.07 0.85
CA GLU A 7 -3.76 2.10 1.89
C GLU A 7 -5.10 1.59 1.38
N VAL A 8 -5.51 2.00 0.16
CA VAL A 8 -6.71 1.47 -0.46
C VAL A 8 -6.58 -0.03 -0.67
N TYR A 9 -5.45 -0.51 -1.20
CA TYR A 9 -5.19 -1.95 -1.32
C TYR A 9 -5.29 -2.68 0.03
N ASP A 10 -4.70 -2.13 1.09
CA ASP A 10 -4.74 -2.72 2.43
C ASP A 10 -6.19 -2.84 2.96
N ILE A 11 -7.00 -1.80 2.75
CA ILE A 11 -8.42 -1.81 3.11
C ILE A 11 -9.18 -2.87 2.29
N LEU A 12 -9.03 -2.87 0.96
CA LEU A 12 -9.74 -3.82 0.11
C LEU A 12 -9.39 -5.27 0.46
N LYS A 13 -8.11 -5.54 0.79
CA LYS A 13 -7.62 -6.87 1.13
C LYS A 13 -7.98 -7.30 2.54
N ASN A 14 -7.63 -6.52 3.54
CA ASN A 14 -7.69 -6.92 4.95
C ASN A 14 -9.01 -6.54 5.62
N VAL A 15 -9.67 -5.49 5.15
CA VAL A 15 -11.02 -5.14 5.58
C VAL A 15 -12.02 -5.86 4.70
N LEU A 16 -12.10 -5.57 3.39
CA LEU A 16 -13.13 -6.14 2.53
C LEU A 16 -12.88 -7.59 2.10
N GLY A 17 -11.71 -8.17 2.40
CA GLY A 17 -11.41 -9.55 2.06
C GLY A 17 -11.44 -9.83 0.55
N MET A 18 -11.15 -8.83 -0.28
CA MET A 18 -11.16 -8.98 -1.74
C MET A 18 -9.95 -9.80 -2.21
N SER A 19 -10.16 -10.62 -3.24
CA SER A 19 -9.08 -11.34 -3.90
C SER A 19 -8.23 -10.40 -4.77
N ASN A 20 -7.02 -10.83 -5.13
CA ASN A 20 -6.16 -10.03 -6.02
C ASN A 20 -6.81 -9.83 -7.40
N GLU A 21 -7.58 -10.80 -7.90
CA GLU A 21 -8.35 -10.68 -9.15
C GLU A 21 -9.46 -9.64 -9.04
N GLU A 22 -10.23 -9.67 -7.96
CA GLU A 22 -11.31 -8.69 -7.71
C GLU A 22 -10.72 -7.28 -7.61
N MET A 23 -9.62 -7.11 -6.86
CA MET A 23 -8.94 -5.82 -6.76
C MET A 23 -8.35 -5.39 -8.11
N ALA A 24 -7.73 -6.29 -8.87
CA ALA A 24 -7.19 -5.95 -10.20
C ALA A 24 -8.28 -5.43 -11.14
N ALA A 25 -9.45 -6.07 -11.16
CA ALA A 25 -10.59 -5.64 -11.96
C ALA A 25 -11.11 -4.26 -11.51
N LEU A 26 -11.21 -4.03 -10.19
CA LEU A 26 -11.62 -2.73 -9.64
C LEU A 26 -10.65 -1.60 -10.00
N PHE A 27 -9.34 -1.83 -9.87
CA PHE A 27 -8.34 -0.83 -10.27
C PHE A 27 -8.34 -0.59 -11.79
N ASP A 28 -8.61 -1.61 -12.63
CA ASP A 28 -8.78 -1.44 -14.07
C ASP A 28 -10.03 -0.62 -14.43
N GLU A 29 -11.12 -0.79 -13.68
CA GLU A 29 -12.32 0.04 -13.80
C GLU A 29 -12.03 1.50 -13.42
N TRP A 30 -11.42 1.74 -12.26
CA TRP A 30 -11.05 3.09 -11.82
C TRP A 30 -10.12 3.80 -12.80
N ASN A 31 -9.25 3.05 -13.49
CA ASN A 31 -8.36 3.61 -14.51
C ASN A 31 -9.10 4.15 -15.74
N LYS A 32 -10.37 3.80 -15.93
CA LYS A 32 -11.21 4.28 -17.05
C LYS A 32 -12.01 5.53 -16.67
N GLY A 33 -12.01 5.93 -15.40
CA GLY A 33 -12.72 7.09 -14.88
C GLY A 33 -11.79 8.21 -14.42
N ASP A 34 -12.21 8.95 -13.41
CA ASP A 34 -11.51 10.15 -12.90
C ASP A 34 -10.14 9.83 -12.29
N LEU A 35 -9.91 8.57 -11.87
CA LEU A 35 -8.64 8.11 -11.32
C LEU A 35 -7.65 7.63 -12.40
N SER A 36 -7.97 7.81 -13.69
CA SER A 36 -7.11 7.42 -14.80
C SER A 36 -5.70 7.99 -14.64
N SER A 37 -4.75 7.11 -14.37
CA SER A 37 -3.36 7.49 -14.12
C SER A 37 -2.44 6.30 -14.28
N TYR A 38 -1.18 6.58 -14.61
CA TYR A 38 -0.16 5.53 -14.76
C TYR A 38 -0.05 4.64 -13.52
N LEU A 39 -0.13 5.21 -12.32
CA LEU A 39 0.00 4.44 -11.08
C LEU A 39 -1.20 3.51 -10.83
N ILE A 40 -2.41 3.94 -11.19
CA ILE A 40 -3.61 3.08 -11.11
C ILE A 40 -3.52 1.95 -12.14
N GLU A 41 -3.13 2.25 -13.38
CA GLU A 41 -2.92 1.26 -14.44
C GLU A 41 -1.93 0.16 -14.03
N ILE A 42 -0.74 0.53 -13.54
CA ILE A 42 0.25 -0.48 -13.14
C ILE A 42 -0.19 -1.25 -11.91
N THR A 43 -0.99 -0.64 -11.02
CA THR A 43 -1.51 -1.34 -9.83
C THR A 43 -2.43 -2.48 -10.24
N ALA A 44 -3.35 -2.24 -11.18
CA ALA A 44 -4.18 -3.30 -11.75
C ALA A 44 -3.34 -4.45 -12.34
N LYS A 45 -2.28 -4.10 -13.10
CA LYS A 45 -1.37 -5.10 -13.70
C LYS A 45 -0.56 -5.87 -12.66
N ILE A 46 -0.10 -5.21 -11.60
CA ILE A 46 0.67 -5.84 -10.50
C ILE A 46 -0.22 -6.86 -9.78
N LEU A 47 -1.46 -6.49 -9.44
CA LEU A 47 -2.40 -7.36 -8.75
C LEU A 47 -2.78 -8.59 -9.59
N ALA A 48 -2.84 -8.46 -10.92
CA ALA A 48 -3.13 -9.57 -11.82
C ALA A 48 -1.92 -10.48 -12.14
N LYS A 49 -0.69 -10.11 -11.74
CA LYS A 49 0.51 -10.86 -12.11
C LYS A 49 0.65 -12.12 -11.25
N LYS A 50 0.32 -13.26 -11.87
CA LYS A 50 0.57 -14.60 -11.31
C LYS A 50 2.06 -14.87 -11.18
N ASP A 51 2.41 -15.60 -10.12
CA ASP A 51 3.78 -16.01 -9.89
C ASP A 51 4.18 -17.17 -10.80
N ASP A 52 5.25 -16.96 -11.57
CA ASP A 52 5.77 -17.92 -12.54
C ASP A 52 6.93 -18.76 -11.98
N VAL A 53 7.38 -18.48 -10.75
CA VAL A 53 8.46 -19.20 -10.07
C VAL A 53 7.92 -20.36 -9.22
N THR A 54 6.95 -20.10 -8.36
CA THR A 54 6.29 -21.11 -7.52
C THR A 54 5.15 -21.81 -8.24
N GLY A 55 4.56 -21.17 -9.24
CA GLY A 55 3.43 -21.68 -10.02
C GLY A 55 2.07 -21.55 -9.31
N ASP A 56 2.02 -20.92 -8.14
CA ASP A 56 0.79 -20.69 -7.37
C ASP A 56 0.75 -19.28 -6.76
N GLY A 57 -0.45 -18.72 -6.65
CA GLY A 57 -0.69 -17.38 -6.13
C GLY A 57 -0.23 -16.24 -7.07
N TYR A 58 -0.01 -15.08 -6.45
CA TYR A 58 0.32 -13.83 -7.13
C TYR A 58 1.66 -13.30 -6.67
N VAL A 59 2.43 -12.68 -7.58
CA VAL A 59 3.77 -12.17 -7.28
C VAL A 59 3.73 -11.20 -6.10
N VAL A 60 2.70 -10.34 -6.02
CA VAL A 60 2.56 -9.32 -4.97
C VAL A 60 2.53 -9.90 -3.56
N ASP A 61 2.04 -11.13 -3.39
CA ASP A 61 1.93 -11.79 -2.08
C ASP A 61 3.28 -12.33 -1.57
N TYR A 62 4.24 -12.53 -2.47
CA TYR A 62 5.59 -13.00 -2.13
C TYR A 62 6.62 -11.87 -2.01
N ILE A 63 6.25 -10.63 -2.34
CA ILE A 63 7.15 -9.48 -2.21
C ILE A 63 7.31 -9.14 -0.72
N LEU A 64 8.57 -9.03 -0.28
CA LEU A 64 8.88 -8.54 1.05
C LEU A 64 8.34 -7.11 1.24
N ASP A 65 7.56 -6.90 2.30
CA ASP A 65 6.92 -5.64 2.70
C ASP A 65 7.92 -4.63 3.30
N LYS A 66 9.01 -4.37 2.57
CA LYS A 66 10.09 -3.47 2.95
C LYS A 66 10.41 -2.53 1.78
N THR A 67 10.00 -1.28 1.91
CA THR A 67 10.13 -0.30 0.83
C THR A 67 11.48 0.39 0.86
N GLY A 68 12.18 0.42 -0.28
CA GLY A 68 13.38 1.24 -0.46
C GLY A 68 13.05 2.72 -0.76
N MET A 69 14.00 3.62 -0.49
CA MET A 69 13.93 5.01 -0.96
C MET A 69 15.32 5.56 -1.28
N LYS A 70 15.40 6.47 -2.26
CA LYS A 70 16.65 7.10 -2.69
C LYS A 70 16.87 8.52 -2.13
N GLY A 71 15.95 9.00 -1.29
CA GLY A 71 16.09 10.28 -0.58
C GLY A 71 15.27 11.45 -1.15
N THR A 72 14.82 11.42 -2.40
CA THR A 72 14.09 12.55 -3.01
C THR A 72 12.83 12.94 -2.25
N GLY A 73 12.03 11.98 -1.79
CA GLY A 73 10.85 12.27 -0.97
C GLY A 73 11.21 12.92 0.37
N ARG A 74 12.33 12.52 0.99
CA ARG A 74 12.83 13.14 2.22
C ARG A 74 13.21 14.60 1.99
N TRP A 75 13.87 14.90 0.88
CA TRP A 75 14.21 16.29 0.53
C TRP A 75 12.97 17.16 0.39
N THR A 76 11.89 16.65 -0.21
CA THR A 76 10.61 17.38 -0.31
C THR A 76 10.04 17.77 1.05
N VAL A 77 10.04 16.85 2.02
CA VAL A 77 9.53 17.14 3.37
C VAL A 77 10.45 18.09 4.14
N GLN A 78 11.78 17.99 3.94
CA GLN A 78 12.73 18.92 4.51
C GLN A 78 12.51 20.35 3.99
N GLU A 79 12.34 20.50 2.68
CA GLU A 79 12.07 21.82 2.08
C GLU A 79 10.72 22.38 2.53
N ALA A 80 9.68 21.56 2.62
CA ALA A 80 8.38 21.99 3.14
C ALA A 80 8.48 22.54 4.57
N ALA A 81 9.27 21.89 5.43
CA ALA A 81 9.52 22.37 6.79
C ALA A 81 10.31 23.70 6.79
N GLU A 82 11.35 23.82 5.98
CA GLU A 82 12.16 25.05 5.87
C GLU A 82 11.31 26.25 5.42
N GLN A 83 10.40 26.02 4.47
CA GLN A 83 9.50 27.05 3.95
C GLN A 83 8.26 27.28 4.84
N SER A 84 8.15 26.59 5.98
CA SER A 84 6.96 26.63 6.85
C SER A 84 5.65 26.28 6.12
N VAL A 85 5.72 25.34 5.17
CA VAL A 85 4.57 24.84 4.38
C VAL A 85 4.17 23.47 4.88
N ALA A 86 2.89 23.30 5.20
CA ALA A 86 2.36 22.01 5.64
C ALA A 86 2.28 21.01 4.47
N ALA A 87 2.99 19.87 4.59
CA ALA A 87 2.94 18.76 3.62
C ALA A 87 2.68 17.39 4.31
N PRO A 88 1.60 17.26 5.11
CA PRO A 88 1.39 16.10 5.97
C PRO A 88 1.23 14.78 5.21
N THR A 89 0.57 14.79 4.05
CA THR A 89 0.37 13.57 3.23
C THR A 89 1.71 13.01 2.73
N ILE A 90 2.64 13.87 2.34
CA ILE A 90 3.97 13.45 1.88
C ILE A 90 4.79 12.96 3.08
N ALA A 91 4.71 13.63 4.23
CA ALA A 91 5.36 13.19 5.47
C ALA A 91 4.89 11.80 5.91
N ALA A 92 3.57 11.57 5.99
CA ALA A 92 2.99 10.27 6.33
C ALA A 92 3.42 9.16 5.35
N SER A 93 3.57 9.50 4.06
CA SER A 93 4.08 8.57 3.05
C SER A 93 5.55 8.16 3.27
N LEU A 94 6.37 9.02 3.89
CA LEU A 94 7.73 8.66 4.30
C LEU A 94 7.73 7.85 5.58
N ASP A 95 6.92 8.23 6.56
CA ASP A 95 6.79 7.50 7.83
C ASP A 95 6.41 6.05 7.58
N SER A 96 5.45 5.81 6.69
CA SER A 96 5.03 4.47 6.28
C SER A 96 6.17 3.64 5.69
N ARG A 97 7.07 4.27 4.91
CA ARG A 97 8.27 3.61 4.37
C ARG A 97 9.34 3.37 5.43
N TYR A 98 9.52 4.29 6.38
CA TYR A 98 10.44 4.11 7.50
C TYR A 98 10.00 2.94 8.37
N ILE A 99 8.69 2.84 8.65
CA ILE A 99 8.08 1.76 9.41
C ILE A 99 8.20 0.43 8.65
N SER A 100 7.91 0.40 7.33
CA SER A 100 8.07 -0.81 6.53
C SER A 100 9.53 -1.32 6.51
N GLY A 101 10.49 -0.39 6.51
CA GLY A 101 11.93 -0.61 6.67
C GLY A 101 12.32 -1.46 7.89
N ARG A 102 11.61 -1.28 9.01
CA ARG A 102 11.85 -1.91 10.31
C ARG A 102 11.14 -3.26 10.47
N LYS A 103 11.29 -4.15 9.48
CA LYS A 103 10.56 -5.44 9.43
C LYS A 103 10.76 -6.29 10.70
N GLU A 104 12.01 -6.43 11.16
CA GLU A 104 12.33 -7.23 12.35
C GLU A 104 11.64 -6.68 13.61
N GLU A 105 11.72 -5.36 13.83
CA GLU A 105 11.01 -4.70 14.95
C GLU A 105 9.50 -4.89 14.85
N ARG A 106 8.90 -4.78 13.66
CA ARG A 106 7.46 -4.96 13.47
C ARG A 106 7.00 -6.38 13.78
N VAL A 107 7.75 -7.39 13.33
CA VAL A 107 7.43 -8.80 13.61
C VAL A 107 7.53 -9.08 15.11
N ALA A 108 8.61 -8.63 15.76
CA ALA A 108 8.76 -8.77 17.20
C ALA A 108 7.66 -8.04 17.99
N ALA A 109 7.26 -6.84 17.55
CA ALA A 109 6.18 -6.08 18.18
C ALA A 109 4.82 -6.77 18.04
N ALA A 110 4.54 -7.45 16.92
CA ALA A 110 3.29 -8.17 16.70
C ALA A 110 3.10 -9.38 17.63
N GLU A 111 4.19 -9.90 18.22
CA GLU A 111 4.11 -10.97 19.24
C GLU A 111 3.72 -10.45 20.63
N VAL A 112 3.81 -9.13 20.85
CA VAL A 112 3.62 -8.51 22.18
C VAL A 112 2.45 -7.53 22.20
N LEU A 113 2.15 -6.86 21.09
CA LEU A 113 1.09 -5.87 20.96
C LEU A 113 -0.13 -6.46 20.26
N GLU A 114 -1.27 -6.42 20.93
CA GLU A 114 -2.54 -6.86 20.37
C GLU A 114 -3.32 -5.66 19.80
N GLY A 115 -3.87 -5.85 18.59
CA GLY A 115 -4.80 -4.90 17.97
C GLY A 115 -6.25 -5.17 18.36
N PRO A 116 -7.19 -4.29 17.96
CA PRO A 116 -8.62 -4.55 18.12
C PRO A 116 -9.03 -5.80 17.32
N THR A 117 -9.81 -6.68 17.92
CA THR A 117 -10.28 -7.94 17.32
C THR A 117 -11.71 -7.86 16.78
N ASP A 118 -12.53 -6.94 17.30
CA ASP A 118 -13.90 -6.72 16.84
C ASP A 118 -13.92 -5.77 15.64
N MET A 119 -14.06 -6.32 14.45
CA MET A 119 -14.37 -5.57 13.24
C MET A 119 -15.90 -5.48 13.05
N PRO A 120 -16.47 -4.28 12.86
CA PRO A 120 -17.89 -4.16 12.58
C PRO A 120 -18.23 -4.86 11.26
N PRO A 121 -19.44 -5.43 11.12
CA PRO A 121 -19.87 -6.03 9.87
C PRO A 121 -19.85 -4.99 8.74
N PHE A 122 -19.31 -5.35 7.59
CA PHE A 122 -19.28 -4.53 6.39
C PHE A 122 -19.83 -5.35 5.21
N ASP A 123 -20.46 -4.65 4.27
CA ASP A 123 -20.98 -5.24 3.04
C ASP A 123 -19.90 -5.18 1.96
N LYS A 124 -19.70 -6.29 1.23
CA LYS A 124 -18.91 -6.25 0.00
C LYS A 124 -19.88 -5.75 -1.07
N ALA A 125 -19.79 -4.45 -1.38
CA ALA A 125 -20.65 -3.77 -2.35
C ALA A 125 -20.85 -4.59 -3.65
#